data_AF-D3BP08-F1
#
_entry.id   AF-D3BP08-F1
#
_cell.length_a   1.000
_cell.length_b   1.000
_cell.length_c   1.000
_cell.angle_alpha   90.00
_cell.angle_beta   90.00
_cell.angle_gamma   90.00
#
_symmetry.space_group_name_H-M   'P 1'
#
loop_
_entity.id
_entity.type
_entity.pdbx_description
1 polymer ?
#
loop_
_entity_poly.entity_id
_entity_poly.type
_entity_poly.pdbx_seq_one_letter_code
_entity_poly.pdbx_strand_id
1 'polypeptide(L)'
;MGEGKTSVIIPIMCLALKDRIARINVLPSLLETSIEDMLLTMGSSIFNRPIHVYPFRRDIVSQLNDIQFQRILSNLKHCKTNQGIIISTPDHWLSFQNSSMLSKSKTLFNSIIQWSNNNLFNILDECDELLSTKYQLIFPYGNKRDLDEGVNRWTIIESVFDKLKTLLDNEQFPPSDIEIAKKEIPCSFPIITIRNEEAGKQLLNKLLVLLYPSGQSARINQQFIL
;
A
#
# COMPACT_ATOMS: atom_id res chain seq x y z
N MET A 1 11.06 -21.37 2.43
CA MET A 1 12.27 -20.52 2.56
C MET A 1 13.44 -21.41 2.97
N GLY A 2 14.60 -21.34 2.29
CA GLY A 2 15.80 -22.12 2.64
C GLY A 2 16.48 -22.91 1.51
N GLU A 3 15.88 -23.02 0.33
CA GLU A 3 16.45 -23.83 -0.78
C GLU A 3 17.30 -23.04 -1.79
N GLY A 4 17.66 -21.79 -1.45
CA GLY A 4 18.58 -20.99 -2.27
C GLY A 4 18.00 -20.43 -3.56
N LYS A 5 16.68 -20.26 -3.68
CA LYS A 5 16.06 -19.61 -4.86
C LYS A 5 16.65 -18.21 -5.07
N THR A 6 16.60 -17.37 -4.04
CA THR A 6 17.12 -16.00 -4.07
C THR A 6 18.66 -15.96 -4.17
N SER A 7 19.36 -16.85 -3.47
CA SER A 7 20.84 -16.82 -3.41
C SER A 7 21.55 -17.52 -4.57
N VAL A 8 20.85 -18.35 -5.36
CA VAL A 8 21.44 -19.08 -6.50
C VAL A 8 20.82 -18.66 -7.82
N ILE A 9 19.49 -18.67 -7.93
CA ILE A 9 18.80 -18.47 -9.22
C ILE A 9 18.92 -17.01 -9.66
N ILE A 10 18.68 -16.05 -8.76
CA ILE A 10 18.72 -14.62 -9.10
C ILE A 10 20.11 -14.19 -9.58
N PRO A 11 21.23 -14.51 -8.90
CA PRO A 11 22.57 -14.22 -9.42
C PRO A 11 22.83 -14.82 -10.80
N ILE A 12 22.43 -16.07 -11.05
CA ILE A 12 22.59 -16.72 -12.36
C ILE A 12 21.81 -15.95 -13.44
N MET A 13 20.56 -15.57 -13.16
CA MET A 13 19.76 -14.77 -14.08
C MET A 13 20.40 -13.41 -14.37
N CYS A 14 20.91 -12.73 -13.35
CA CYS A 14 21.62 -11.46 -13.50
C CYS A 14 22.87 -11.59 -14.38
N LEU A 15 23.62 -12.69 -14.26
CA LEU A 15 24.81 -12.95 -15.08
C LEU A 15 24.47 -13.35 -16.52
N ALA A 16 23.35 -14.05 -16.73
CA ALA A 16 22.88 -14.46 -18.05
C ALA A 16 22.41 -13.27 -18.90
N LEU A 17 22.00 -12.17 -18.28
CA LEU A 17 21.57 -10.94 -18.95
C LEU A 17 22.77 -10.14 -19.47
N LYS A 18 22.88 -10.02 -20.79
CA LYS A 18 23.96 -9.26 -21.46
C LYS A 18 23.50 -7.89 -22.00
N ASP A 19 22.29 -7.82 -22.55
CA ASP A 19 21.83 -6.63 -23.29
C ASP A 19 20.85 -5.74 -22.52
N ARG A 20 20.49 -6.16 -21.29
CA ARG A 20 19.52 -5.48 -20.42
C ARG A 20 20.05 -5.43 -18.99
N ILE A 21 19.60 -4.43 -18.25
CA ILE A 21 19.84 -4.31 -16.81
C ILE A 21 18.89 -5.26 -16.09
N ALA A 22 19.42 -6.10 -15.20
CA ALA A 22 18.60 -6.88 -14.30
C ALA A 22 17.99 -5.97 -13.23
N ARG A 23 16.65 -5.94 -13.15
CA ARG A 23 15.92 -5.29 -12.07
C ARG A 23 15.26 -6.35 -11.21
N ILE A 24 15.79 -6.56 -10.02
CA ILE A 24 15.26 -7.48 -9.02
C ILE A 24 14.19 -6.73 -8.24
N ASN A 25 12.95 -7.21 -8.35
CA ASN A 25 11.83 -6.72 -7.56
C ASN A 25 11.67 -7.64 -6.37
N VAL A 26 11.68 -7.05 -5.18
CA VAL A 26 11.57 -7.75 -3.91
C VAL A 26 10.46 -7.15 -3.06
N LEU A 27 9.96 -7.92 -2.11
CA LEU A 27 9.00 -7.41 -1.14
C LEU A 27 9.64 -6.27 -0.32
N PRO A 28 8.90 -5.22 0.06
CA PRO A 28 9.45 -4.13 0.88
C PRO A 28 10.12 -4.60 2.17
N SER A 29 9.58 -5.64 2.81
CA SER A 29 10.16 -6.26 4.01
C SER A 29 11.49 -6.97 3.79
N LEU A 30 11.83 -7.32 2.54
CA LEU A 30 13.05 -8.03 2.16
C LEU A 30 14.08 -7.12 1.51
N LEU A 31 13.79 -5.82 1.35
CA LEU A 31 14.63 -4.90 0.59
C LEU A 31 16.06 -4.82 1.13
N GLU A 32 16.22 -4.59 2.43
CA GLU A 32 17.54 -4.43 3.06
C GLU A 32 18.36 -5.72 2.95
N THR A 33 17.77 -6.86 3.32
CA THR A 33 18.41 -8.18 3.21
C THR A 33 18.82 -8.49 1.77
N SER A 34 17.96 -8.21 0.80
CA SER A 34 18.25 -8.45 -0.62
C SER A 34 19.39 -7.56 -1.14
N ILE A 35 19.51 -6.33 -0.62
CA ILE A 35 20.64 -5.44 -0.95
C ILE A 35 21.94 -6.02 -0.40
N GLU A 36 21.96 -6.43 0.86
CA GLU A 36 23.15 -7.03 1.49
C GLU A 36 23.59 -8.30 0.76
N ASP A 37 22.65 -9.21 0.48
CA ASP A 37 22.91 -10.46 -0.22
C ASP A 37 23.49 -10.20 -1.63
N MET A 38 22.92 -9.26 -2.38
CA MET A 38 23.41 -8.92 -3.72
C MET A 38 24.76 -8.20 -3.68
N LEU A 39 25.00 -7.35 -2.68
CA LEU A 39 26.31 -6.74 -2.49
C LEU A 39 27.37 -7.81 -2.22
N LEU A 40 27.09 -8.81 -1.38
CA LEU A 40 28.03 -9.89 -1.10
C LEU A 40 28.23 -10.81 -2.30
N THR A 41 27.16 -11.23 -2.96
CA THR A 41 27.20 -12.23 -4.04
C THR A 41 27.67 -11.65 -5.38
N MET A 42 27.32 -10.41 -5.69
CA MET A 42 27.52 -9.80 -7.01
C MET A 42 28.45 -8.57 -6.98
N GLY A 43 28.36 -7.74 -5.94
CA GLY A 43 29.14 -6.50 -5.83
C GLY A 43 30.58 -6.71 -5.36
N SER A 44 30.76 -7.46 -4.28
CA SER A 44 32.05 -7.71 -3.62
C SER A 44 32.75 -8.97 -4.14
N SER A 45 32.12 -9.71 -5.05
CA SER A 45 32.67 -10.92 -5.65
C SER A 45 33.49 -10.61 -6.91
N ILE A 46 34.05 -11.66 -7.53
CA ILE A 46 34.81 -11.54 -8.79
C ILE A 46 33.98 -10.95 -9.95
N PHE A 47 32.65 -10.99 -9.84
CA PHE A 47 31.76 -10.43 -10.85
C PHE A 47 31.74 -8.90 -10.82
N ASN A 48 32.02 -8.27 -9.67
CA ASN A 48 32.14 -6.83 -9.46
C ASN A 48 31.02 -6.02 -10.14
N ARG A 49 29.78 -6.47 -9.96
CA ARG A 49 28.59 -5.84 -10.57
C ARG A 49 28.07 -4.72 -9.67
N PRO A 50 27.95 -3.48 -10.17
CA PRO A 50 27.47 -2.38 -9.34
C PRO A 50 25.99 -2.59 -9.00
N ILE A 51 25.68 -2.47 -7.70
CA ILE A 51 24.32 -2.60 -7.17
C ILE A 51 23.73 -1.21 -6.96
N HIS A 52 22.55 -0.98 -7.51
CA HIS A 52 21.82 0.27 -7.41
C HIS A 52 20.44 0.03 -6.80
N VAL A 53 19.99 0.93 -5.93
CA VAL A 53 18.61 0.91 -5.41
C VAL A 53 17.81 1.99 -6.12
N TYR A 54 16.61 1.62 -6.61
CA TYR A 54 15.71 2.57 -7.28
C TYR A 54 15.01 3.45 -6.23
N PRO A 55 15.32 4.76 -6.06
CA PRO A 55 14.90 5.50 -4.87
C PRO A 55 13.67 6.38 -5.14
N PHE A 56 12.73 5.93 -5.96
CA PHE A 56 11.64 6.80 -6.41
C PHE A 56 10.47 6.79 -5.43
N ARG A 57 10.18 7.98 -4.90
CA ARG A 57 8.94 8.31 -4.22
C ARG A 57 8.19 9.33 -5.06
N ARG A 58 6.85 9.26 -5.02
CA ARG A 58 5.97 10.14 -5.79
C ARG A 58 6.27 11.63 -5.58
N ASP A 59 6.51 12.03 -4.34
CA ASP A 59 6.70 13.45 -3.98
C ASP A 59 7.98 14.04 -4.56
N ILE A 60 8.97 13.20 -4.86
CA ILE A 60 10.23 13.63 -5.45
C ILE A 60 9.98 14.04 -6.91
N VAL A 61 9.12 13.32 -7.65
CA VAL A 61 8.96 13.51 -9.10
C VAL A 61 8.30 14.84 -9.46
N SER A 62 7.38 15.35 -8.64
CA SER A 62 6.76 16.67 -8.88
C SER A 62 7.75 17.83 -8.72
N GLN A 63 8.86 17.60 -8.02
CA GLN A 63 9.93 18.57 -7.78
C GLN A 63 11.05 18.47 -8.83
N LEU A 64 11.03 17.46 -9.71
CA LEU A 64 12.08 17.25 -10.69
C LEU A 64 11.98 18.23 -11.86
N ASN A 65 13.12 18.80 -12.23
CA ASN A 65 13.28 19.59 -13.46
C ASN A 65 13.90 18.77 -14.59
N ASP A 66 13.96 19.36 -15.79
CA ASP A 66 14.49 18.71 -17.00
C ASP A 66 15.93 18.19 -16.81
N ILE A 67 16.77 18.95 -16.11
CA ILE A 67 18.16 18.57 -15.84
C ILE A 67 18.21 17.30 -14.97
N GLN A 68 17.36 17.21 -13.95
CA GLN A 68 17.29 16.02 -13.09
C GLN A 68 16.73 14.81 -13.84
N PHE A 69 15.73 14.99 -14.72
CA PHE A 69 15.27 13.91 -15.59
C PHE A 69 16.36 13.41 -16.53
N GLN A 70 17.13 14.31 -17.14
CA GLN A 70 18.28 13.93 -17.96
C GLN A 70 19.34 13.17 -17.15
N ARG A 71 19.61 13.59 -15.91
CA ARG A 71 20.52 12.88 -14.99
C ARG A 71 20.02 11.47 -14.65
N ILE A 72 18.71 11.29 -14.45
CA ILE A 72 18.13 9.96 -14.23
C ILE A 72 18.39 9.08 -15.45
N LEU A 73 18.11 9.58 -16.65
CA LEU A 73 18.34 8.83 -17.88
C LEU A 73 19.82 8.52 -18.10
N SER A 74 20.73 9.45 -17.81
CA SER A 74 22.17 9.22 -17.91
C SER A 74 22.65 8.17 -16.90
N ASN A 75 22.14 8.19 -15.67
CA ASN A 75 22.49 7.21 -14.65
C ASN A 75 22.00 5.81 -15.03
N LEU A 76 20.80 5.70 -15.59
CA LEU A 76 20.27 4.44 -16.11
C LEU A 76 21.12 3.90 -17.27
N LYS A 77 21.52 4.77 -18.20
CA LYS A 77 22.43 4.39 -19.29
C LYS A 77 23.79 3.95 -18.77
N HIS A 78 24.35 4.66 -17.79
CA HIS A 78 25.61 4.30 -17.16
C HIS A 78 25.53 2.95 -16.45
N CYS A 79 24.45 2.70 -15.71
CA CYS A 79 24.15 1.40 -15.11
C CYS A 79 24.12 0.30 -16.16
N LYS A 80 23.50 0.53 -17.33
CA LYS A 80 23.52 -0.42 -18.45
C LYS A 80 24.93 -0.73 -18.95
N THR A 81 25.73 0.31 -19.20
CA THR A 81 27.11 0.16 -19.69
C THR A 81 27.98 -0.60 -18.71
N ASN A 82 27.80 -0.35 -17.41
CA ASN A 82 28.54 -1.04 -16.36
C ASN A 82 27.88 -2.36 -15.94
N GLN A 83 26.88 -2.82 -16.69
CA GLN A 83 26.28 -4.12 -16.47
C GLN A 83 25.67 -4.26 -15.05
N GLY A 84 25.23 -3.13 -14.47
CA GLY A 84 24.75 -3.03 -13.10
C GLY A 84 23.43 -3.75 -12.87
N ILE A 85 23.11 -3.91 -11.59
CA ILE A 85 21.90 -4.57 -11.10
C ILE A 85 21.10 -3.53 -10.32
N ILE A 86 19.80 -3.47 -10.58
CA ILE A 86 18.88 -2.59 -9.86
C ILE A 86 18.05 -3.44 -8.91
N ILE A 87 17.93 -2.99 -7.67
CA ILE A 87 17.00 -3.56 -6.68
C ILE A 87 15.87 -2.55 -6.46
N SER A 88 14.63 -3.03 -6.52
CA SER A 88 13.43 -2.21 -6.35
C SER A 88 12.33 -2.95 -5.61
N THR A 89 11.43 -2.19 -5.01
CA THR A 89 10.13 -2.69 -4.56
C THR A 89 9.06 -2.34 -5.62
N PRO A 90 7.90 -3.01 -5.62
CA PRO A 90 6.77 -2.63 -6.47
C PRO A 90 6.45 -1.13 -6.40
N ASP A 91 6.48 -0.59 -5.18
CA ASP A 91 6.14 0.79 -4.85
C ASP A 91 7.03 1.79 -5.59
N HIS A 92 8.34 1.52 -5.72
CA HIS A 92 9.27 2.46 -6.34
C HIS A 92 8.97 2.68 -7.82
N TRP A 93 8.74 1.59 -8.57
CA TRP A 93 8.46 1.68 -10.00
C TRP A 93 7.04 2.19 -10.28
N LEU A 94 6.05 1.71 -9.54
CA LEU A 94 4.66 2.15 -9.68
C LEU A 94 4.51 3.63 -9.29
N SER A 95 5.20 4.08 -8.23
CA SER A 95 5.23 5.49 -7.86
C SER A 95 5.84 6.34 -8.97
N PHE A 96 6.93 5.89 -9.59
CA PHE A 96 7.53 6.56 -10.73
C PHE A 96 6.53 6.63 -11.89
N GLN A 97 6.02 5.51 -12.41
CA GLN A 97 5.09 5.50 -13.55
C GLN A 97 3.86 6.40 -13.31
N ASN A 98 3.24 6.32 -12.13
CA ASN A 98 2.05 7.10 -11.80
C ASN A 98 2.33 8.59 -11.61
N SER A 99 3.57 8.97 -11.31
CA SER A 99 3.97 10.38 -11.21
C SER A 99 4.19 11.06 -12.58
N SER A 100 4.16 10.31 -13.68
CA SER A 100 4.11 10.86 -15.05
C SER A 100 3.02 11.93 -15.20
N MET A 101 1.87 11.71 -14.57
CA MET A 101 0.72 12.60 -14.65
C MET A 101 0.92 13.90 -13.86
N LEU A 102 1.87 13.92 -12.91
CA LEU A 102 2.23 15.06 -12.08
C LEU A 102 3.46 15.81 -12.60
N SER A 103 4.23 15.20 -13.51
CA SER A 103 5.45 15.81 -14.05
C SER A 103 5.13 16.98 -14.99
N LYS A 104 5.86 18.09 -14.81
CA LYS A 104 5.85 19.23 -15.73
C LYS A 104 6.49 18.88 -17.09
N SER A 105 7.36 17.88 -17.10
CA SER A 105 8.22 17.52 -18.23
C SER A 105 7.84 16.16 -18.80
N LYS A 106 6.60 16.04 -19.27
CA LYS A 106 6.00 14.78 -19.72
C LYS A 106 6.79 14.07 -20.83
N THR A 107 7.39 14.82 -21.75
CA THR A 107 8.18 14.26 -22.87
C THR A 107 9.42 13.52 -22.38
N LEU A 108 10.23 14.16 -21.52
CA LEU A 108 11.41 13.55 -20.90
C LEU A 108 11.01 12.38 -20.01
N PHE A 109 9.95 12.54 -19.22
CA PHE A 109 9.42 11.47 -18.38
C PHE A 109 9.07 10.21 -19.21
N ASN A 110 8.30 10.39 -20.28
CA ASN A 110 7.91 9.30 -21.18
C ASN A 110 9.12 8.66 -21.86
N SER A 111 10.13 9.44 -22.22
CA SER A 111 11.38 8.91 -22.77
C SER A 111 12.11 7.99 -21.78
N ILE A 112 12.08 8.30 -20.48
CA ILE A 112 12.68 7.47 -19.43
C ILE A 112 11.88 6.17 -19.28
N ILE A 113 10.54 6.24 -19.27
CA ILE A 113 9.71 5.03 -19.22
C ILE A 113 9.98 4.14 -20.43
N GLN A 114 9.95 4.71 -21.64
CA GLN A 114 10.16 3.97 -22.88
C GLN A 114 11.55 3.33 -22.91
N TRP A 115 12.58 4.09 -22.52
CA TRP A 115 13.93 3.56 -22.39
C TRP A 115 13.97 2.42 -21.37
N SER A 116 13.33 2.57 -20.21
CA SER A 116 13.30 1.55 -19.16
C SER A 116 12.61 0.27 -19.62
N ASN A 117 11.46 0.37 -20.31
CA ASN A 117 10.74 -0.78 -20.85
C ASN A 117 11.58 -1.59 -21.85
N ASN A 118 12.45 -0.91 -22.62
CA ASN A 118 13.31 -1.57 -23.61
C ASN A 118 14.60 -2.13 -23.02
N ASN A 119 15.06 -1.61 -21.87
CA ASN A 119 16.41 -1.87 -21.36
C ASN A 119 16.44 -2.59 -20.00
N LEU A 120 15.34 -2.61 -19.25
CA LEU A 120 15.25 -3.33 -17.97
C LEU A 120 14.64 -4.72 -18.20
N PHE A 121 15.18 -5.71 -17.50
CA PHE A 121 14.59 -7.03 -17.37
C PHE A 121 14.14 -7.25 -15.93
N ASN A 122 12.84 -7.50 -15.74
CA ASN A 122 12.26 -7.69 -14.42
C ASN A 122 12.42 -9.13 -13.94
N ILE A 123 13.09 -9.27 -12.80
CA ILE A 123 13.12 -10.50 -12.00
C ILE A 123 12.21 -10.22 -10.80
N LEU A 124 11.30 -11.14 -10.50
CA LEU A 124 10.35 -11.01 -9.39
C LEU A 124 10.70 -12.07 -8.35
N ASP A 125 11.15 -11.66 -7.17
CA ASP A 125 11.36 -12.57 -6.03
C ASP A 125 10.08 -12.67 -5.22
N GLU A 126 9.64 -13.89 -4.87
CA GLU A 126 8.32 -14.16 -4.29
C GLU A 126 7.18 -13.60 -5.16
N CYS A 127 7.14 -14.05 -6.43
CA CYS A 127 6.27 -13.49 -7.46
C CYS A 127 4.76 -13.66 -7.19
N ASP A 128 4.36 -14.70 -6.47
CA ASP A 128 3.00 -14.92 -5.99
C ASP A 128 2.57 -13.82 -5.01
N GLU A 129 3.44 -13.43 -4.08
CA GLU A 129 3.17 -12.33 -3.17
C GLU A 129 3.27 -10.97 -3.88
N LEU A 130 4.29 -10.74 -4.72
CA LEU A 130 4.48 -9.48 -5.45
C LEU A 130 3.32 -9.15 -6.41
N LEU A 131 2.70 -10.18 -7.00
CA LEU A 131 1.57 -10.02 -7.92
C LEU A 131 0.21 -10.05 -7.21
N SER A 132 0.19 -10.18 -5.88
CA SER A 132 -1.04 -10.13 -5.10
C SER A 132 -1.64 -8.71 -5.08
N THR A 133 -2.94 -8.63 -4.82
CA THR A 133 -3.69 -7.36 -4.73
C THR A 133 -3.17 -6.43 -3.62
N LYS A 134 -2.43 -6.97 -2.63
CA LYS A 134 -1.80 -6.20 -1.55
C LYS A 134 -0.79 -5.16 -2.05
N TYR A 135 -0.08 -5.48 -3.15
CA TYR A 135 0.92 -4.58 -3.74
C TYR A 135 0.39 -3.81 -4.96
N GLN A 136 -0.93 -3.87 -5.20
CA GLN A 136 -1.56 -2.99 -6.17
C GLN A 136 -1.62 -1.57 -5.59
N LEU A 137 -0.69 -0.70 -5.99
CA LEU A 137 -0.79 0.71 -5.63
C LEU A 137 -1.90 1.40 -6.41
N ILE A 138 -3.03 1.58 -5.75
CA ILE A 138 -4.11 2.46 -6.19
C ILE A 138 -3.83 3.85 -5.65
N PHE A 139 -3.61 4.78 -6.56
CA PHE A 139 -3.33 6.15 -6.19
C PHE A 139 -4.45 7.08 -6.62
N PRO A 140 -4.93 7.97 -5.73
CA PRO A 140 -5.85 9.02 -6.14
C PRO A 140 -5.13 9.94 -7.13
N TYR A 141 -5.84 10.31 -8.19
CA TYR A 141 -5.39 11.25 -9.21
C TYR A 141 -6.45 12.33 -9.40
N GLY A 142 -6.01 13.58 -9.53
CA GLY A 142 -6.86 14.75 -9.69
C GLY A 142 -6.87 15.66 -8.46
N ASN A 143 -7.67 16.74 -8.54
CA ASN A 143 -7.85 17.66 -7.43
C ASN A 143 -8.58 16.96 -6.28
N LYS A 144 -8.22 17.31 -5.04
CA LYS A 144 -9.03 16.94 -3.87
C LYS A 144 -10.46 17.43 -4.15
N ARG A 145 -11.40 16.49 -4.16
CA ARG A 145 -12.83 16.77 -4.16
C ARG A 145 -13.33 16.48 -2.77
N ASP A 146 -14.30 17.25 -2.33
CA ASP A 146 -15.04 16.88 -1.14
C ASP A 146 -15.65 15.50 -1.38
N LEU A 147 -15.52 14.63 -0.39
CA LEU A 147 -16.22 13.34 -0.43
C LEU A 147 -17.72 13.65 -0.39
N ASP A 148 -18.51 12.93 -1.19
CA ASP A 148 -19.96 13.01 -1.08
C ASP A 148 -20.36 12.74 0.38
N GLU A 149 -21.22 13.61 0.91
CA GLU A 149 -21.65 13.64 2.31
C GLU A 149 -20.54 13.89 3.36
N GLY A 150 -19.38 14.43 2.97
CA GLY A 150 -18.24 14.88 3.79
C GLY A 150 -18.42 14.78 5.32
N VAL A 151 -18.86 15.88 5.95
CA VAL A 151 -19.06 15.97 7.41
C VAL A 151 -19.97 14.89 7.96
N ASN A 152 -21.05 14.58 7.24
CA ASN A 152 -22.03 13.60 7.68
C ASN A 152 -21.41 12.21 7.82
N ARG A 153 -20.39 11.84 7.03
CA ARG A 153 -19.78 10.49 7.14
C ARG A 153 -19.21 10.21 8.52
N TRP A 154 -18.54 11.18 9.15
CA TRP A 154 -18.02 11.00 10.51
C TRP A 154 -19.03 11.40 11.58
N THR A 155 -19.85 12.42 11.34
CA THR A 155 -20.89 12.84 12.30
C THR A 155 -22.00 11.80 12.48
N ILE A 156 -22.37 11.05 11.44
CA ILE A 156 -23.32 9.92 11.54
C ILE A 156 -22.73 8.83 12.43
N ILE A 157 -21.47 8.43 12.18
CA ILE A 157 -20.81 7.40 12.96
C ILE A 157 -20.67 7.84 14.43
N GLU A 158 -20.26 9.08 14.67
CA GLU A 158 -20.19 9.68 16.01
C GLU A 158 -21.56 9.67 16.71
N SER A 159 -22.62 10.09 16.01
CA SER A 159 -23.98 10.07 16.55
C SER A 159 -24.45 8.65 16.91
N VAL A 160 -24.11 7.66 16.09
CA VAL A 160 -24.41 6.24 16.39
C VAL A 160 -23.68 5.80 17.66
N PHE A 161 -22.40 6.13 17.79
CA PHE A 161 -21.62 5.80 18.99
C PHE A 161 -22.13 6.53 20.24
N ASP A 162 -22.54 7.79 20.13
CA ASP A 162 -23.13 8.54 21.25
C ASP A 162 -24.46 7.93 21.73
N LYS A 163 -25.32 7.51 20.80
CA LYS A 163 -26.56 6.80 21.14
C LYS A 163 -26.29 5.44 21.77
N LEU A 164 -25.33 4.70 21.22
CA LEU A 164 -24.90 3.43 21.80
C LEU A 164 -24.36 3.62 23.21
N LYS A 165 -23.51 4.62 23.44
CA LYS A 165 -22.99 4.96 24.77
C LYS A 165 -24.11 5.31 25.75
N THR A 166 -25.03 6.17 25.32
CA THR A 166 -26.22 6.54 26.12
C THR A 166 -27.03 5.32 26.53
N LEU A 167 -27.22 4.37 25.61
CA LEU A 167 -27.94 3.13 25.88
C LEU A 167 -27.19 2.24 26.88
N LEU A 168 -25.88 2.08 26.72
CA LEU A 168 -25.04 1.27 27.60
C LEU A 168 -24.90 1.86 29.01
N ASP A 169 -25.00 3.19 29.15
CA ASP A 169 -24.98 3.86 30.45
C ASP A 169 -26.35 3.79 31.16
N ASN A 170 -27.47 3.67 30.41
CA ASN A 170 -28.82 3.64 30.96
C ASN A 170 -29.39 2.23 31.17
N GLU A 171 -28.88 1.23 30.46
CA GLU A 171 -29.36 -0.15 30.54
C GLU A 171 -28.31 -1.09 31.11
N GLN A 172 -28.75 -2.00 31.98
CA GLN A 172 -27.90 -3.06 32.51
C GLN A 172 -28.13 -4.34 31.71
N PHE A 173 -27.07 -4.84 31.10
CA PHE A 173 -27.05 -6.16 30.48
C PHE A 173 -26.36 -7.14 31.43
N PRO A 174 -26.86 -8.40 31.53
CA PRO A 174 -26.16 -9.43 32.27
C PRO A 174 -24.73 -9.61 31.71
N PRO A 175 -23.68 -9.63 32.55
CA PRO A 175 -22.30 -9.85 32.09
C PRO A 175 -22.09 -11.18 31.36
N SER A 176 -22.96 -12.16 31.61
CA SER A 176 -22.99 -13.44 30.88
C SER A 176 -23.35 -13.27 29.41
N ASP A 177 -24.14 -12.25 29.07
CA ASP A 177 -24.66 -12.00 27.74
C ASP A 177 -23.90 -10.88 27.02
N ILE A 178 -23.67 -9.75 27.70
CA ILE A 178 -22.93 -8.60 27.18
C ILE A 178 -22.00 -8.09 28.26
N GLU A 179 -20.70 -8.13 27.99
CA GLU A 179 -19.67 -7.60 28.86
C GLU A 179 -19.24 -6.22 28.36
N ILE A 180 -19.24 -5.24 29.27
CA ILE A 180 -18.87 -3.85 28.97
C ILE A 180 -17.66 -3.48 29.82
N ALA A 181 -16.49 -3.40 29.19
CA ALA A 181 -15.25 -3.01 29.85
C ALA A 181 -14.94 -1.54 29.55
N LYS A 182 -15.13 -0.66 30.54
CA LYS A 182 -14.73 0.75 30.47
C LYS A 182 -13.21 0.84 30.64
N LYS A 183 -12.52 1.54 29.75
CA LYS A 183 -11.08 1.79 29.89
C LYS A 183 -10.86 2.95 30.88
N GLU A 184 -9.80 2.89 31.67
CA GLU A 184 -9.43 3.96 32.63
C GLU A 184 -8.89 5.24 31.95
N ILE A 185 -8.96 5.32 30.62
CA ILE A 185 -8.49 6.46 29.84
C ILE A 185 -9.63 7.47 29.67
N PRO A 186 -9.41 8.78 29.93
CA PRO A 186 -10.39 9.82 29.68
C PRO A 186 -10.88 9.80 28.22
N CYS A 187 -12.18 10.04 28.01
CA CYS A 187 -12.80 10.09 26.68
C CYS A 187 -12.69 8.80 25.86
N SER A 188 -12.50 7.64 26.51
CA SER A 188 -12.48 6.35 25.82
C SER A 188 -13.90 5.79 25.59
N PHE A 189 -14.10 5.14 24.44
CA PHE A 189 -15.27 4.33 24.20
C PHE A 189 -15.09 2.95 24.85
N PRO A 190 -16.12 2.38 25.53
CA PRO A 190 -16.00 1.08 26.18
C PRO A 190 -15.76 -0.04 25.17
N ILE A 191 -15.07 -1.10 25.60
CA ILE A 191 -15.02 -2.35 24.85
C ILE A 191 -16.30 -3.11 25.17
N ILE A 192 -17.00 -3.54 24.13
CA ILE A 192 -18.25 -4.29 24.24
C ILE A 192 -18.01 -5.68 23.67
N THR A 193 -18.22 -6.71 24.49
CA THR A 193 -18.13 -8.11 24.09
C THR A 193 -19.51 -8.72 24.17
N ILE A 194 -20.07 -9.07 23.01
CA ILE A 194 -21.36 -9.76 22.90
C ILE A 194 -21.09 -11.27 22.97
N ARG A 195 -21.51 -11.90 24.07
CA ARG A 195 -21.33 -13.34 24.32
C ARG A 195 -22.56 -14.15 23.90
N ASN A 196 -23.74 -13.53 23.95
CA ASN A 196 -25.01 -14.13 23.56
C ASN A 196 -25.61 -13.42 22.33
N GLU A 197 -25.90 -14.19 21.28
CA GLU A 197 -26.45 -13.67 20.02
C GLU A 197 -27.83 -13.00 20.19
N GLU A 198 -28.71 -13.56 21.03
CA GLU A 198 -30.04 -13.00 21.26
C GLU A 198 -29.97 -11.64 21.98
N ALA A 199 -29.10 -11.54 22.97
CA ALA A 199 -28.83 -10.28 23.67
C ALA A 199 -28.21 -9.23 22.72
N GLY A 200 -27.32 -9.66 21.83
CA GLY A 200 -26.77 -8.80 20.77
C GLY A 200 -27.83 -8.25 19.83
N LYS A 201 -28.80 -9.08 19.40
CA LYS A 201 -29.95 -8.65 18.59
C LYS A 201 -30.84 -7.67 19.35
N GLN A 202 -31.07 -7.89 20.65
CA GLN A 202 -31.84 -6.96 21.48
C GLN A 202 -31.14 -5.60 21.59
N LEU A 203 -29.81 -5.59 21.83
CA LEU A 203 -29.00 -4.37 21.86
C LEU A 203 -29.13 -3.60 20.54
N LEU A 204 -28.97 -4.29 19.40
CA LEU A 204 -29.08 -3.69 18.08
C LEU A 204 -30.48 -3.10 17.83
N ASN A 205 -31.54 -3.85 18.16
CA ASN A 205 -32.91 -3.38 17.99
C ASN A 205 -33.19 -2.12 18.81
N LYS A 206 -32.73 -2.08 20.06
CA LYS A 206 -32.88 -0.88 20.90
C LYS A 206 -32.06 0.31 20.37
N LEU A 207 -30.85 0.07 19.87
CA LEU A 207 -30.06 1.11 19.20
C LEU A 207 -30.78 1.66 17.96
N LEU A 208 -31.37 0.80 17.13
CA LEU A 208 -32.14 1.21 15.95
C LEU A 208 -33.35 2.07 16.33
N VAL A 209 -34.05 1.74 17.41
CA VAL A 209 -35.17 2.56 17.93
C VAL A 209 -34.68 3.95 18.37
N LEU A 210 -33.51 4.05 18.99
CA LEU A 210 -32.92 5.34 19.39
C LEU A 210 -32.46 6.17 18.20
N LEU A 211 -32.02 5.53 17.12
CA LEU A 211 -31.60 6.20 15.89
C LEU A 211 -32.79 6.65 15.04
N TYR A 212 -33.92 5.94 15.11
CA TYR A 212 -35.15 6.22 14.35
C TYR A 212 -36.39 6.29 15.27
N PRO A 213 -36.53 7.34 16.10
CA PRO A 213 -37.57 7.44 17.13
C PRO A 213 -38.99 7.68 16.59
N SER A 214 -39.15 7.95 15.30
CA SER A 214 -40.45 8.04 14.62
C SER A 214 -40.45 7.03 13.47
N GLY A 215 -41.51 6.25 13.33
CA GLY A 215 -41.66 5.11 12.41
C GLY A 215 -41.56 5.40 10.90
N GLN A 216 -40.61 6.21 10.47
CA GLN A 216 -40.06 6.14 9.13
C GLN A 216 -39.16 4.90 9.10
N SER A 217 -39.75 3.78 8.68
CA SER A 217 -39.02 2.70 8.04
C SER A 217 -38.10 3.31 6.99
N ALA A 218 -36.82 3.52 7.34
CA ALA A 218 -35.78 3.65 6.35
C ALA A 218 -35.82 2.34 5.56
N ARG A 219 -36.49 2.37 4.40
CA ARG A 219 -36.30 1.35 3.38
C ARG A 219 -34.80 1.39 3.11
N ILE A 220 -34.08 0.45 3.73
CA ILE A 220 -32.76 0.06 3.27
C ILE A 220 -33.03 -0.50 1.89
N ASN A 221 -32.96 0.35 0.86
CA ASN A 221 -32.95 -0.11 -0.51
C ASN A 221 -31.75 -1.05 -0.59
N GLN A 222 -32.04 -2.35 -0.68
CA GLN A 222 -31.08 -3.41 -0.99
C GLN A 222 -30.57 -3.31 -2.44
N GLN A 223 -30.35 -2.08 -2.94
CA GLN A 223 -29.72 -1.80 -4.21
C GLN A 223 -28.36 -1.16 -3.97
N PHE A 224 -27.46 -1.93 -3.35
CA PHE A 224 -26.04 -1.87 -3.70
C PHE A 224 -25.52 -3.30 -3.71
N ILE A 225 -25.94 -4.02 -4.75
CA ILE A 225 -25.13 -5.07 -5.37
C ILE A 225 -24.64 -4.44 -6.68
N LEU A 226 -23.36 -4.03 -6.66
CA LEU A 226 -22.31 -4.17 -7.68
C LEU A 226 -21.14 -3.28 -7.30
#